data_AF-A0A136INE4-F1
#
_entry.id   AF-A0A136INE4-F1
#
_cell.length_a   1.000
_cell.length_b   1.000
_cell.length_c   1.000
_cell.angle_alpha   90.00
_cell.angle_beta   90.00
_cell.angle_gamma   90.00
#
_symmetry.space_group_name_H-M   'P 1'
#
loop_
_entity.id
_entity.type
_entity.pdbx_description
1 polymer ?
#
loop_
_entity_poly.entity_id
_entity_poly.type
_entity_poly.pdbx_seq_one_letter_code
_entity_poly.pdbx_strand_id
1 'polypeptide(L)'
;LFSAWKPLNGPLRDYPMAYCDARTMDPATDLLVVDEVFPTVANEVYQVLHSPRHKWYYIPDQEVDEVAIFAGYDSRRGQAVAVPHCSFDLGDKSSGEPRQSIEVRAFVFYKD
;
A
#
# COMPACT_ATOMS: atom_id res chain seq x y z
N LEU A 1 -9.28 -4.63 8.82
CA LEU A 1 -7.92 -5.06 8.46
C LEU A 1 -7.05 -3.82 8.29
N PHE A 2 -6.01 -3.70 9.10
CA PHE A 2 -5.00 -2.65 8.97
C PHE A 2 -3.65 -3.28 8.65
N SER A 3 -2.86 -2.58 7.85
CA SER A 3 -1.47 -2.91 7.61
C SER A 3 -0.59 -1.90 8.33
N ALA A 4 0.44 -2.40 9.02
CA ALA A 4 1.54 -1.61 9.54
C ALA A 4 2.79 -1.96 8.74
N TRP A 5 3.42 -0.95 8.14
CA TRP A 5 4.56 -1.12 7.26
C TRP A 5 5.72 -0.23 7.69
N LYS A 6 6.95 -0.78 7.66
CA LYS A 6 8.18 -0.02 7.88
C LYS A 6 9.37 -0.60 7.13
N PRO A 7 10.39 0.22 6.81
CA PRO A 7 11.69 -0.29 6.39
C PRO A 7 12.43 -1.00 7.54
N LEU A 8 13.35 -1.89 7.17
CA LEU A 8 14.29 -2.56 8.08
C LEU A 8 15.70 -1.95 8.00
N ASN A 9 15.98 -1.19 6.95
CA ASN A 9 17.19 -0.38 6.75
C ASN A 9 16.80 1.05 6.34
N GLY A 10 17.54 2.05 6.83
CA GLY A 10 17.20 3.46 6.65
C GLY A 10 18.41 4.39 6.59
N PRO A 11 18.24 5.64 6.11
CA PRO A 11 16.99 6.20 5.57
C PRO A 11 16.58 5.52 4.26
N LEU A 12 15.29 5.23 4.10
CA LEU A 12 14.80 4.49 2.94
C LEU A 12 14.76 5.38 1.69
N ARG A 13 15.63 5.07 0.72
CA ARG A 13 15.67 5.74 -0.60
C ARG A 13 15.63 4.77 -1.78
N ASP A 14 15.95 3.50 -1.59
CA ASP A 14 15.72 2.46 -2.60
C ASP A 14 14.24 2.06 -2.60
N TYR A 15 13.54 2.30 -3.72
CA TYR A 15 12.14 1.94 -3.91
C TYR A 15 11.21 2.22 -2.69
N PRO A 16 11.04 3.46 -2.22
CA PRO A 16 10.12 3.77 -1.12
C PRO A 16 8.67 3.36 -1.42
N MET A 17 7.84 3.30 -0.38
CA MET A 17 6.42 2.96 -0.52
C MET A 17 5.59 4.22 -0.74
N ALA A 18 4.77 4.23 -1.79
CA ALA A 18 3.73 5.21 -2.01
C ALA A 18 2.37 4.68 -1.55
N TYR A 19 1.52 5.58 -1.05
CA TYR A 19 0.18 5.31 -0.56
C TYR A 19 -0.82 6.24 -1.25
N CYS A 20 -1.86 5.69 -1.87
CA CYS A 20 -2.91 6.47 -2.50
C CYS A 20 -4.00 6.84 -1.49
N ASP A 21 -4.40 8.10 -1.46
CA ASP A 21 -5.56 8.53 -0.66
C ASP A 21 -6.84 7.93 -1.25
N ALA A 22 -7.38 6.92 -0.54
CA ALA A 22 -8.60 6.21 -0.92
C ALA A 22 -9.81 7.14 -1.18
N ARG A 23 -9.84 8.36 -0.60
CA ARG A 23 -10.91 9.35 -0.83
C ARG A 23 -10.84 9.99 -2.22
N THR A 24 -9.73 9.82 -2.92
CA THR A 24 -9.49 10.35 -4.27
C THR A 24 -9.73 9.33 -5.36
N MET A 25 -10.09 8.10 -4.99
CA MET A 25 -10.38 7.01 -5.89
C MET A 25 -11.87 6.91 -6.20
N ASP A 26 -12.18 6.56 -7.45
CA ASP A 26 -13.50 6.09 -7.85
C ASP A 26 -13.43 4.58 -8.09
N PRO A 27 -13.98 3.74 -7.19
CA PRO A 27 -13.95 2.29 -7.35
C PRO A 27 -14.56 1.78 -8.66
N ALA A 28 -15.49 2.52 -9.28
CA ALA A 28 -16.14 2.10 -10.52
C ALA A 28 -15.25 2.27 -11.76
N THR A 29 -14.30 3.21 -11.72
CA THR A 29 -13.42 3.52 -12.88
C THR A 29 -11.95 3.23 -12.63
N ASP A 30 -11.53 3.22 -11.38
CA ASP A 30 -10.11 3.18 -11.01
C ASP A 30 -9.66 1.80 -10.54
N LEU A 31 -10.58 0.86 -10.32
CA LEU A 31 -10.26 -0.50 -9.86
C LEU A 31 -10.67 -1.54 -10.91
N LEU A 32 -9.70 -2.36 -11.31
CA LEU A 32 -9.92 -3.52 -12.16
C LEU A 32 -9.78 -4.79 -11.33
N VAL A 33 -10.84 -5.58 -11.25
CA VAL A 33 -10.80 -6.92 -10.67
C VAL A 33 -9.95 -7.81 -11.57
N VAL A 34 -8.93 -8.45 -11.00
CA VAL A 34 -8.09 -9.42 -11.71
C VAL A 34 -7.85 -10.65 -10.85
N ASP A 35 -7.67 -11.79 -11.52
CA ASP A 35 -7.24 -13.02 -10.88
C ASP A 35 -5.71 -13.00 -10.69
N GLU A 36 -5.27 -13.15 -9.46
CA GLU A 36 -3.89 -13.42 -9.10
C GLU A 36 -3.71 -14.94 -8.95
N VAL A 37 -3.20 -15.56 -10.03
CA VAL A 37 -3.11 -17.02 -10.16
C VAL A 37 -1.71 -17.50 -9.83
N PHE A 38 -1.60 -18.34 -8.80
CA PHE A 38 -0.40 -19.08 -8.41
C PHE A 38 -0.59 -20.58 -8.69
N PRO A 39 0.48 -21.41 -8.65
CA PRO A 39 0.39 -22.84 -8.95
C PRO A 39 -0.65 -23.62 -8.13
N THR A 40 -0.99 -23.17 -6.93
CA THR A 40 -1.89 -23.87 -6.00
C THR A 40 -3.09 -23.06 -5.51
N VAL A 41 -3.14 -21.76 -5.82
CA VAL A 41 -4.19 -20.86 -5.33
C VAL A 41 -4.47 -19.78 -6.36
N ALA A 42 -5.73 -19.42 -6.51
CA ALA A 42 -6.13 -18.20 -7.21
C ALA A 42 -6.77 -17.26 -6.18
N ASN A 43 -6.28 -16.03 -6.14
CA ASN A 43 -6.88 -14.94 -5.39
C ASN A 43 -7.53 -13.96 -6.36
N GLU A 44 -8.51 -13.21 -5.88
CA GLU A 44 -9.03 -12.04 -6.60
C GLU A 44 -8.42 -10.79 -5.97
N VAL A 45 -7.80 -9.94 -6.78
CA VAL A 45 -7.19 -8.67 -6.34
C VAL A 45 -7.68 -7.52 -7.22
N TYR A 46 -7.48 -6.30 -6.74
CA TYR A 46 -7.69 -5.12 -7.55
C TYR A 46 -6.37 -4.60 -8.10
N GLN A 47 -6.32 -4.39 -9.41
CA GLN A 47 -5.31 -3.53 -10.05
C GLN A 47 -5.83 -2.10 -10.08
N VAL A 48 -4.97 -1.14 -9.77
CA VAL A 48 -5.33 0.28 -9.78
C VAL A 48 -5.01 0.88 -11.14
N LEU A 49 -6.05 1.36 -11.81
CA LEU A 49 -5.94 2.08 -13.08
C LEU A 49 -5.57 3.55 -12.82
N HIS A 50 -4.74 4.12 -13.68
CA HIS A 50 -4.33 5.52 -13.55
C HIS A 50 -5.53 6.47 -13.59
N SER A 51 -5.57 7.40 -12.65
CA SER A 51 -6.48 8.54 -12.66
C SER A 51 -5.74 9.81 -12.23
N PRO A 52 -5.90 10.94 -12.94
CA PRO A 52 -5.28 12.21 -12.55
C PRO A 52 -5.82 12.78 -11.23
N ARG A 53 -6.91 12.20 -10.69
CA ARG A 53 -7.44 12.58 -9.38
C ARG A 53 -6.68 11.95 -8.22
N HIS A 54 -5.96 10.86 -8.46
CA HIS A 54 -5.26 10.12 -7.40
C HIS A 54 -4.23 11.02 -6.72
N LYS A 55 -4.30 11.08 -5.39
CA LYS A 55 -3.28 11.74 -4.59
C LYS A 55 -2.42 10.68 -3.92
N TRP A 56 -1.16 10.63 -4.32
CA TRP A 56 -0.17 9.72 -3.80
C TRP A 56 0.74 10.44 -2.81
N TYR A 57 1.07 9.75 -1.72
CA TYR A 57 1.91 10.23 -0.64
C TYR A 57 2.99 9.20 -0.35
N TYR A 58 4.16 9.65 0.09
CA TYR A 58 5.22 8.79 0.62
C TYR A 58 5.95 9.53 1.73
N ILE A 59 6.69 8.80 2.56
CA ILE A 59 7.53 9.37 3.61
C ILE A 59 8.95 9.48 3.04
N PRO A 60 9.47 10.71 2.79
CA PRO A 60 10.83 10.89 2.30
C PRO A 60 11.83 10.50 3.39
N ASP A 61 12.90 9.81 3.00
CA ASP A 61 13.97 9.37 3.91
C ASP A 61 13.45 8.60 5.13
N GLN A 62 12.41 7.77 4.93
CA GLN A 62 11.74 7.07 6.03
C GLN A 62 12.73 6.25 6.86
N GLU A 63 12.76 6.53 8.16
CA GLU A 63 13.63 5.85 9.11
C GLU A 63 13.02 4.54 9.62
N VAL A 64 13.87 3.68 10.17
CA VAL A 64 13.44 2.36 10.64
C VAL A 64 12.46 2.43 11.83
N ASP A 65 12.39 3.53 12.56
CA ASP A 65 11.44 3.73 13.66
C ASP A 65 10.13 4.40 13.23
N GLU A 66 10.00 4.80 11.96
CA GLU A 66 8.78 5.36 11.39
C GLU A 66 7.91 4.28 10.75
N VAL A 67 6.66 4.18 11.21
CA VAL A 67 5.69 3.17 10.75
C VAL A 67 4.53 3.84 10.04
N ALA A 68 4.24 3.40 8.81
CA ALA A 68 3.02 3.75 8.12
C ALA A 68 1.91 2.77 8.50
N ILE A 69 0.74 3.27 8.90
CA ILE A 69 -0.45 2.46 9.19
C ILE A 69 -1.57 2.86 8.23
N PHE A 70 -2.14 1.89 7.53
CA PHE A 70 -3.20 2.13 6.55
C PHE A 70 -4.24 1.00 6.55
N ALA A 71 -5.46 1.33 6.11
CA ALA A 71 -6.56 0.37 6.06
C ALA A 71 -6.49 -0.46 4.77
N GLY A 72 -6.73 -1.77 4.88
CA GLY A 72 -6.85 -2.68 3.73
C GLY A 72 -8.27 -3.16 3.51
N TYR A 73 -9.10 -3.23 4.56
CA TYR A 73 -10.50 -3.64 4.47
C TYR A 73 -11.24 -3.27 5.76
N ASP A 74 -12.52 -2.94 5.65
CA ASP A 74 -13.43 -2.73 6.78
C ASP A 74 -14.74 -3.49 6.54
N SER A 75 -15.25 -4.20 7.56
CA SER A 75 -16.46 -5.03 7.39
C SER A 75 -17.75 -4.24 7.21
N ARG A 76 -17.77 -2.95 7.60
CA ARG A 76 -18.92 -2.04 7.44
C ARG A 76 -18.79 -1.20 6.16
N ARG A 77 -17.56 -0.84 5.76
CA ARG A 77 -17.28 0.04 4.61
C ARG A 77 -16.73 -0.69 3.38
N GLY A 78 -16.44 -1.98 3.50
CA GLY A 78 -15.82 -2.79 2.47
C GLY A 78 -14.44 -2.27 2.04
N GLN A 79 -14.19 -2.38 0.74
CA GLN A 79 -12.94 -1.95 0.08
C GLN A 79 -12.85 -0.42 -0.12
N ALA A 80 -13.89 0.34 0.18
CA ALA A 80 -13.89 1.80 -0.03
C ALA A 80 -12.90 2.56 0.87
N VAL A 81 -12.31 1.88 1.86
CA VAL A 81 -11.24 2.41 2.72
C VAL A 81 -9.87 1.82 2.42
N ALA A 82 -9.80 0.84 1.52
CA ALA A 82 -8.55 0.19 1.17
C ALA A 82 -7.60 1.21 0.55
N VAL A 83 -6.37 1.26 1.05
CA VAL A 83 -5.32 2.16 0.57
C VAL A 83 -4.45 1.38 -0.41
N PRO A 84 -4.54 1.65 -1.74
CA PRO A 84 -3.55 1.13 -2.65
C PRO A 84 -2.17 1.66 -2.29
N HIS A 85 -1.19 0.78 -2.40
CA HIS A 85 0.19 1.10 -2.12
C HIS A 85 1.09 0.29 -3.06
N CYS A 86 2.20 0.89 -3.44
CA CYS A 86 3.20 0.25 -4.28
C CYS A 86 4.56 0.88 -4.03
N SER A 87 5.61 0.16 -4.39
CA SER A 87 6.94 0.75 -4.46
C SER A 87 7.12 1.56 -5.74
N PHE A 88 7.88 2.64 -5.67
CA PHE A 88 8.20 3.46 -6.83
C PHE A 88 9.67 3.85 -6.85
N ASP A 89 10.21 4.06 -8.05
CA ASP A 89 11.61 4.44 -8.25
C ASP A 89 11.80 5.95 -8.02
N LEU A 90 12.82 6.31 -7.21
CA LEU A 90 13.23 7.70 -7.00
C LEU A 90 14.16 8.23 -8.10
N GLY A 91 14.54 7.40 -9.07
CA GLY A 91 15.47 7.74 -10.15
C GLY A 91 16.83 8.13 -9.58
N ASP A 92 17.40 9.24 -10.07
CA ASP A 92 18.71 9.76 -9.64
C ASP A 92 18.81 10.08 -8.14
N LYS A 93 17.67 10.15 -7.42
CA LYS A 93 17.64 10.35 -5.97
C LYS A 93 17.72 9.04 -5.18
N SER A 94 17.57 7.89 -5.83
CA SER A 94 17.76 6.60 -5.19
C SER A 94 19.21 6.46 -4.73
N SER A 95 19.40 5.95 -3.51
CA SER A 95 20.73 5.72 -2.93
C SER A 95 20.63 4.76 -1.76
N GLY A 96 21.79 4.28 -1.30
CA GLY A 96 21.90 3.38 -0.16
C GLY A 96 21.78 1.91 -0.53
N GLU A 97 21.50 1.10 0.48
CA GLU A 97 21.37 -0.36 0.35
C GLU A 97 20.00 -0.74 -0.24
N PRO A 98 19.88 -1.90 -0.93
CA PRO A 98 18.60 -2.41 -1.38
C PRO A 98 17.57 -2.48 -0.25
N ARG A 99 16.33 -2.09 -0.54
CA ARG A 99 15.27 -2.02 0.46
C ARG A 99 15.00 -3.38 1.09
N GLN A 100 15.00 -3.38 2.42
CA GLN A 100 14.41 -4.42 3.25
C GLN A 100 13.24 -3.80 4.01
N SER A 101 12.11 -4.49 4.06
CA SER A 101 10.91 -3.97 4.74
C SER A 101 10.05 -5.10 5.29
N ILE A 102 9.12 -4.74 6.15
CA ILE A 102 8.12 -5.65 6.70
C ILE A 102 6.74 -5.01 6.66
N GLU A 103 5.75 -5.79 6.25
CA GLU A 103 4.32 -5.47 6.42
C GLU A 103 3.72 -6.46 7.41
N VAL A 104 3.01 -5.96 8.41
CA VAL A 104 2.22 -6.77 9.34
C VAL A 104 0.76 -6.40 9.17
N ARG A 105 -0.08 -7.41 8.91
CA ARG A 105 -1.53 -7.25 8.75
C ARG A 105 -2.26 -7.66 10.01
N ALA A 106 -3.06 -6.74 10.55
CA ALA A 106 -3.83 -6.92 11.76
C ALA A 106 -5.34 -6.93 11.49
N PHE A 107 -6.01 -7.99 11.94
CA PHE A 107 -7.47 -8.06 11.99
C PHE A 107 -7.94 -7.54 13.34
N VAL A 108 -8.94 -6.65 13.32
CA VAL A 108 -9.51 -6.05 14.53
C VAL A 108 -10.93 -6.56 14.67
N PHE A 109 -11.20 -7.23 15.80
CA PHE A 109 -12.52 -7.76 16.15
C PHE A 109 -12.97 -7.08 17.44
N TYR A 110 -14.19 -6.54 17.43
CA TYR A 110 -14.79 -5.89 18.58
C TYR A 110 -16.29 -6.15 18.58
N LYS A 111 -16.91 -6.06 19.76
CA LYS A 111 -18.36 -6.15 19.90
C LYS A 111 -18.98 -4.84 19.44
N ASP A 112 -20.14 -4.92 18.77
CA ASP A 112 -20.94 -3.75 18.43
C ASP A 112 -21.33 -2.92 19.67
#